data_AF-A0A2M7WRZ0-F1
#
_entry.id   AF-A0A2M7WRZ0-F1
#
_cell.length_a   1.000
_cell.length_b   1.000
_cell.length_c   1.000
_cell.angle_alpha   90.00
_cell.angle_beta   90.00
_cell.angle_gamma   90.00
#
_symmetry.space_group_name_H-M   'P 1'
#
loop_
_entity.id
_entity.type
_entity.pdbx_description
1 polymer ?
#
loop_
_entity_poly.entity_id
_entity_poly.type
_entity_poly.pdbx_seq_one_letter_code
_entity_poly.pdbx_strand_id
1 'polypeptide(L)'
;MGNLVLWRSIYEADGRFHVDGLRVGLGNEKSYPGESIKRFELSDLPLLSHDSVLAADIKRFDFFSDGYTALLPGDKPVIGDARYSMLPTSTKPIWGIELNLADQQKHTPFNQFHDTSDLTRQTFIDMLLGEDIRIVKEEAKPEPQARADSPESRI
;
A
#
# COMPACT_ATOMS: atom_id res chain seq x y z
N MET A 1 -13.85 -11.87 -9.40
CA MET A 1 -13.58 -12.18 -10.83
C MET A 1 -12.36 -13.09 -10.89
N GLY A 2 -12.41 -14.18 -11.64
CA GLY A 2 -11.24 -15.03 -11.88
C GLY A 2 -10.56 -14.64 -13.19
N ASN A 3 -9.24 -14.63 -13.23
CA ASN A 3 -8.46 -14.42 -14.45
C ASN A 3 -7.33 -15.46 -14.50
N LEU A 4 -6.96 -15.92 -15.70
CA LEU A 4 -5.96 -16.98 -15.90
C LEU A 4 -4.70 -16.49 -16.64
N VAL A 5 -4.61 -15.18 -16.90
CA VAL A 5 -3.61 -14.62 -17.82
C VAL A 5 -2.74 -13.56 -17.17
N LEU A 6 -3.27 -12.81 -16.20
CA LEU A 6 -2.57 -11.75 -15.49
C LEU A 6 -2.29 -12.20 -14.06
N TRP A 7 -1.00 -12.37 -13.79
CA TRP A 7 -0.47 -12.85 -12.53
C TRP A 7 0.27 -11.72 -11.83
N ARG A 8 0.33 -11.79 -10.51
CA ARG A 8 1.18 -10.92 -9.68
C ARG A 8 2.40 -11.73 -9.25
N SER A 9 3.59 -11.18 -9.42
CA SER A 9 4.76 -11.61 -8.67
C SER A 9 4.84 -10.83 -7.37
N ILE A 10 5.34 -11.47 -6.32
CA ILE A 10 5.83 -10.80 -5.12
C ILE A 10 7.10 -11.52 -4.66
N TYR A 11 8.15 -10.77 -4.39
CA TYR A 11 9.42 -11.31 -3.91
C TYR A 11 10.10 -10.32 -2.98
N GLU A 12 10.87 -10.84 -2.04
CA GLU A 12 11.66 -10.03 -1.13
C GLU A 12 13.10 -9.92 -1.65
N ALA A 13 13.60 -8.70 -1.78
CA ALA A 13 15.00 -8.42 -2.07
C ALA A 13 15.41 -7.11 -1.37
N ASP A 14 16.57 -7.10 -0.73
CA ASP A 14 17.13 -5.95 -0.01
C ASP A 14 16.18 -5.36 1.05
N GLY A 15 15.46 -6.22 1.77
CA GLY A 15 14.50 -5.81 2.81
C GLY A 15 13.25 -5.12 2.27
N ARG A 16 12.92 -5.33 0.99
CA ARG A 16 11.74 -4.77 0.34
C ARG A 16 10.96 -5.85 -0.38
N PHE A 17 9.63 -5.74 -0.35
CA PHE A 17 8.76 -6.48 -1.25
C PHE A 17 8.69 -5.74 -2.58
N HIS A 18 8.99 -6.44 -3.66
CA HIS A 18 8.83 -5.98 -5.03
C HIS A 18 7.68 -6.74 -5.67
N VAL A 19 6.87 -6.03 -6.45
CA VAL A 19 5.67 -6.60 -7.07
C VAL A 19 5.59 -6.20 -8.53
N ASP A 20 5.29 -7.15 -9.40
CA ASP A 20 5.15 -6.91 -10.83
C ASP A 20 3.91 -7.62 -11.39
N GLY A 21 3.34 -7.06 -12.44
CA GLY A 21 2.29 -7.71 -13.23
C GLY A 21 2.91 -8.54 -14.34
N LEU A 22 2.53 -9.81 -14.43
CA LEU A 22 2.98 -10.73 -15.48
C LEU A 22 1.77 -11.23 -16.26
N ARG A 23 1.64 -10.79 -17.50
CA ARG A 23 0.65 -11.31 -18.44
C ARG A 23 1.28 -12.43 -19.28
N VAL A 24 0.79 -13.66 -19.16
CA VAL A 24 1.34 -14.84 -19.85
C VAL A 24 0.24 -15.81 -20.34
N GLY A 25 0.55 -16.65 -21.33
CA GLY A 25 -0.27 -17.80 -21.74
C GLY A 25 -1.09 -17.63 -23.04
N LEU A 26 -1.17 -16.43 -23.62
CA LEU A 26 -1.91 -16.15 -24.85
C LEU A 26 -1.03 -15.65 -26.02
N GLY A 27 0.28 -15.86 -25.99
CA GLY A 27 1.22 -15.50 -27.08
C GLY A 27 1.56 -14.00 -27.21
N ASN A 28 1.01 -13.16 -26.32
CA ASN A 28 1.36 -11.75 -26.14
C ASN A 28 1.81 -11.55 -24.69
N GLU A 29 2.94 -12.16 -24.34
CA GLU A 29 3.53 -12.04 -23.01
C GLU A 29 3.94 -10.59 -22.75
N LYS A 30 3.63 -10.09 -21.55
CA LYS A 30 3.99 -8.74 -21.15
C LYS A 30 4.26 -8.64 -19.67
N SER A 31 5.33 -7.96 -19.31
CA SER A 31 5.65 -7.58 -17.94
C SER A 31 5.28 -6.14 -17.69
N TYR A 32 4.65 -5.88 -16.56
CA TYR A 32 4.34 -4.56 -16.04
C TYR A 32 5.18 -4.34 -14.78
N PRO A 33 6.25 -3.54 -14.85
CA PRO A 33 7.02 -3.18 -13.67
C PRO A 33 6.10 -2.53 -12.64
N GLY A 34 6.16 -2.99 -11.39
CA GLY A 34 5.35 -2.42 -10.32
C GLY A 34 6.16 -1.70 -9.27
N GLU A 35 5.50 -1.49 -8.14
CA GLU A 35 6.03 -0.77 -6.99
C GLU A 35 6.90 -1.68 -6.11
N SER A 36 7.65 -1.05 -5.19
CA SER A 36 8.28 -1.77 -4.09
C SER A 36 8.04 -1.06 -2.77
N ILE A 37 7.89 -1.83 -1.70
CA ILE A 37 7.66 -1.32 -0.35
C ILE A 37 8.61 -1.98 0.63
N LYS A 38 9.04 -1.23 1.64
CA LYS A 38 9.90 -1.77 2.70
C LYS A 38 9.12 -2.83 3.48
N ARG A 39 9.76 -3.98 3.75
CA ARG A 39 9.25 -4.96 4.72
C ARG A 39 9.16 -4.29 6.09
N PHE A 40 8.03 -4.46 6.76
CA PHE A 40 7.83 -3.90 8.08
C PHE A 40 8.76 -4.58 9.09
N GLU A 41 9.40 -3.74 9.91
CA GLU A 41 10.16 -4.18 11.07
C GLU A 41 9.65 -3.45 12.31
N LEU A 42 9.64 -4.09 13.48
CA LEU A 42 9.17 -3.45 14.72
C LEU A 42 9.95 -2.16 15.05
N SER A 43 11.21 -2.06 14.60
CA SER A 43 12.03 -0.84 14.73
C SER A 43 11.45 0.38 14.00
N ASP A 44 10.54 0.16 13.06
CA ASP A 44 9.85 1.23 12.33
C ASP A 44 8.79 1.94 13.19
N LEU A 45 8.45 1.38 14.35
CA LEU A 45 7.54 1.97 15.33
C LEU A 45 8.24 2.20 16.68
N PRO A 46 9.18 3.16 16.78
CA PRO A 46 9.97 3.39 18.00
C PRO A 46 9.12 3.80 19.22
N LEU A 47 7.90 4.29 19.00
CA LEU A 47 6.97 4.69 20.07
C LEU A 47 6.08 3.55 20.56
N LEU A 48 6.15 2.36 19.93
CA LEU A 48 5.35 1.21 20.32
C LEU A 48 5.89 0.60 21.61
N SER A 49 5.04 0.51 22.63
CA SER A 49 5.33 -0.24 23.85
C SER A 49 5.21 -1.74 23.59
N HIS A 50 6.25 -2.49 23.93
CA HIS A 50 6.33 -3.94 23.69
C HIS A 50 5.25 -4.74 24.41
N ASP A 51 4.75 -4.24 25.56
CA ASP A 51 3.74 -4.90 26.39
C ASP A 51 2.31 -4.38 26.12
N SER A 52 2.13 -3.62 25.03
CA SER A 52 0.83 -3.07 24.67
C SER A 52 -0.08 -4.07 23.95
N VAL A 53 -1.39 -3.85 24.05
CA VAL A 53 -2.39 -4.59 23.25
C VAL A 53 -2.12 -4.41 21.75
N LEU A 54 -1.76 -3.19 21.34
CA LEU A 54 -1.39 -2.89 19.96
C LEU A 54 -0.21 -3.75 19.47
N ALA A 55 0.84 -3.91 20.29
CA ALA A 55 1.98 -4.75 19.92
C ALA A 55 1.59 -6.23 19.74
N ALA A 56 0.65 -6.73 20.56
CA ALA A 56 0.11 -8.08 20.41
C ALA A 56 -0.75 -8.22 19.14
N ASP A 57 -1.54 -7.20 18.80
CA ASP A 57 -2.33 -7.17 17.56
C ASP A 57 -1.43 -7.11 16.32
N ILE A 58 -0.35 -6.33 16.35
CA ILE A 58 0.66 -6.28 15.27
C ILE A 58 1.29 -7.66 15.05
N LYS A 59 1.75 -8.33 16.11
CA LYS A 59 2.31 -9.68 16.02
C LYS A 59 1.31 -10.69 15.44
N ARG A 60 0.03 -10.59 15.84
CA ARG A 60 -1.03 -11.45 15.32
C ARG A 60 -1.28 -11.22 13.83
N PHE A 61 -1.29 -9.95 13.40
CA PHE A 61 -1.47 -9.57 12.01
C PHE A 61 -0.27 -10.00 11.15
N ASP A 62 0.95 -9.87 11.68
CA ASP A 62 2.17 -10.32 11.01
C ASP A 62 2.18 -11.84 10.77
N PHE A 63 1.81 -12.61 11.79
CA PHE A 63 1.61 -14.06 11.67
C PHE A 63 0.56 -14.41 10.61
N PHE A 64 -0.59 -13.73 10.60
CA PHE A 64 -1.65 -13.96 9.60
C PHE A 64 -1.20 -13.59 8.16
N SER A 65 -0.33 -12.59 8.07
CA SER A 65 0.24 -12.12 6.81
C SER A 65 1.45 -12.94 6.35
N ASP A 66 1.83 -13.98 7.10
CA ASP A 66 3.03 -14.80 6.86
C ASP A 66 4.31 -13.95 6.75
N GLY A 67 4.39 -12.88 7.55
CA GLY A 67 5.51 -11.93 7.53
C GLY A 67 5.54 -10.99 6.32
N TYR A 68 4.55 -11.03 5.41
CA TYR A 68 4.42 -10.08 4.29
C TYR A 68 3.76 -8.78 4.73
N THR A 69 4.23 -8.19 5.82
CA THR A 69 3.68 -6.94 6.35
C THR A 69 4.49 -5.74 5.86
N ALA A 70 3.79 -4.64 5.58
CA ALA A 70 4.41 -3.37 5.22
C ALA A 70 3.73 -2.22 5.95
N LEU A 71 4.52 -1.23 6.38
CA LEU A 71 4.03 -0.02 7.04
C LEU A 71 3.78 1.07 6.00
N LEU A 72 2.53 1.53 5.93
CA LEU A 72 2.11 2.68 5.14
C LEU A 72 2.01 3.90 6.06
N PRO A 73 2.80 4.96 5.83
CA PRO A 73 2.75 6.17 6.63
C PRO A 73 1.48 6.97 6.34
N GLY A 74 1.09 7.82 7.29
CA GLY A 74 -0.08 8.71 7.22
C GLY A 74 -0.49 9.16 8.61
N ASP A 75 -1.56 9.96 8.71
CA ASP A 75 -2.10 10.43 10.00
C ASP A 75 -2.48 9.27 10.93
N LYS A 76 -2.97 8.19 10.32
CA LYS A 76 -3.16 6.88 10.94
C LYS A 76 -2.34 5.87 10.15
N PRO A 77 -1.11 5.54 10.61
CA PRO A 77 -0.28 4.60 9.88
C PRO A 77 -0.95 3.23 9.85
N VAL A 78 -0.77 2.52 8.74
CA VAL A 78 -1.39 1.20 8.51
C VAL A 78 -0.31 0.16 8.37
N ILE A 79 -0.44 -0.97 9.05
CA ILE A 79 0.28 -2.18 8.66
C ILE A 79 -0.65 -3.00 7.78
N GLY A 80 -0.24 -3.21 6.53
CA GLY A 80 -1.01 -3.96 5.54
C GLY A 80 -0.30 -5.23 5.09
N ASP A 81 -1.08 -6.13 4.52
CA ASP A 81 -0.59 -7.36 3.90
C ASP A 81 -0.18 -7.09 2.45
N ALA A 82 1.11 -7.17 2.17
CA ALA A 82 1.70 -6.84 0.87
C ALA A 82 1.31 -7.83 -0.24
N ARG A 83 0.79 -9.02 0.12
CA ARG A 83 0.41 -10.06 -0.85
C ARG A 83 -0.77 -9.65 -1.73
N TYR A 84 -1.66 -8.82 -1.19
CA TYR A 84 -2.95 -8.53 -1.83
C TYR A 84 -3.12 -7.04 -2.14
N SER A 85 -3.30 -6.73 -3.42
CA SER A 85 -3.57 -5.38 -3.92
C SER A 85 -4.63 -5.42 -5.02
N MET A 86 -5.29 -4.29 -5.26
CA MET A 86 -6.24 -4.14 -6.37
C MET A 86 -5.55 -4.25 -7.75
N LEU A 87 -4.30 -3.81 -7.84
CA LEU A 87 -3.48 -3.93 -9.05
C LEU A 87 -2.30 -4.87 -8.79
N PRO A 88 -1.96 -5.77 -9.74
CA PRO A 88 -0.80 -6.64 -9.61
C PRO A 88 0.53 -5.87 -9.50
N THR A 89 0.55 -4.60 -9.92
CA THR A 89 1.71 -3.70 -9.88
C THR A 89 1.76 -2.81 -8.64
N SER A 90 0.75 -2.79 -7.76
CA SER A 90 0.72 -1.88 -6.61
C SER A 90 1.03 -2.58 -5.29
N THR A 91 1.65 -1.84 -4.38
CA THR A 91 1.89 -2.22 -2.99
C THR A 91 0.79 -1.73 -2.03
N LYS A 92 -0.20 -0.97 -2.52
CA LYS A 92 -1.35 -0.54 -1.72
C LYS A 92 -2.18 -1.78 -1.31
N PRO A 93 -2.24 -2.12 -0.01
CA PRO A 93 -2.87 -3.34 0.45
C PRO A 93 -4.40 -3.21 0.40
N ILE A 94 -5.11 -4.31 0.18
CA ILE A 94 -6.59 -4.30 0.27
C ILE A 94 -7.12 -4.45 1.70
N TRP A 95 -6.27 -4.83 2.65
CA TRP A 95 -6.61 -4.91 4.07
C TRP A 95 -5.40 -4.65 4.97
N GLY A 96 -5.67 -4.32 6.23
CA GLY A 96 -4.63 -4.04 7.21
C GLY A 96 -5.21 -3.60 8.56
N ILE A 97 -4.31 -3.21 9.46
CA ILE A 97 -4.64 -2.67 10.78
C ILE A 97 -4.20 -1.21 10.89
N GLU A 98 -5.09 -0.34 11.39
CA GLU A 98 -4.80 1.07 11.62
C GLU A 98 -4.18 1.28 13.00
N LEU A 99 -2.97 1.82 13.05
CA LEU A 99 -2.24 1.99 14.29
C LEU A 99 -2.68 3.27 15.00
N ASN A 100 -2.99 3.14 16.29
CA ASN A 100 -3.17 4.28 17.19
C ASN A 100 -2.07 4.27 18.25
N LEU A 101 -0.98 4.98 17.98
CA LEU A 101 0.17 5.04 18.90
C LEU A 101 -0.12 5.87 20.16
N ALA A 102 -1.19 6.68 20.16
CA ALA A 102 -1.60 7.48 21.32
C ALA A 102 -2.41 6.67 22.35
N ASP A 103 -3.09 5.59 21.93
CA ASP A 103 -3.85 4.68 22.80
C ASP A 103 -3.56 3.21 22.45
N GLN A 104 -2.42 2.73 22.94
CA GLN A 104 -1.89 1.40 22.59
C GLN A 104 -2.52 0.25 23.40
N GLN A 105 -3.36 0.56 24.40
CA GLN A 105 -4.07 -0.45 25.20
C GLN A 105 -5.42 -0.83 24.59
N LYS A 106 -5.81 -0.17 23.50
CA LYS A 106 -7.01 -0.47 22.74
C LYS A 106 -6.66 -1.35 21.53
N HIS A 107 -7.53 -2.32 21.25
CA HIS A 107 -7.42 -3.13 20.04
C HIS A 107 -7.54 -2.27 18.78
N THR A 108 -6.67 -2.56 17.80
CA THR A 108 -6.72 -1.91 16.48
C THR A 108 -7.81 -2.54 15.61
N PRO A 109 -8.58 -1.73 14.84
CA PRO A 109 -9.53 -2.28 13.89
C PRO A 109 -8.82 -2.92 12.68
N PHE A 110 -9.35 -4.05 12.22
CA PHE A 110 -9.03 -4.60 10.92
C PHE A 110 -9.91 -3.93 9.86
N ASN A 111 -9.28 -3.27 8.89
CA ASN A 111 -9.95 -2.48 7.86
C ASN A 111 -9.66 -3.01 6.46
N GLN A 112 -10.57 -2.67 5.54
CA GLN A 112 -10.43 -2.93 4.11
C GLN A 112 -10.18 -1.60 3.38
N PHE A 113 -9.27 -1.62 2.40
CA PHE A 113 -8.80 -0.44 1.67
C PHE A 113 -8.97 -0.62 0.15
N HIS A 114 -10.07 -1.24 -0.27
CA HIS A 114 -10.35 -1.47 -1.69
C HIS A 114 -10.49 -0.15 -2.46
N ASP A 115 -9.51 0.16 -3.32
CA ASP A 115 -9.66 1.19 -4.33
C ASP A 115 -10.50 0.65 -5.50
N THR A 116 -11.77 1.06 -5.54
CA THR A 116 -12.72 0.68 -6.59
C THR A 116 -12.90 1.77 -7.64
N SER A 117 -11.95 2.70 -7.77
CA SER A 117 -12.04 3.77 -8.75
C SER A 117 -12.06 3.24 -10.19
N ASP A 118 -12.69 4.01 -11.08
CA ASP A 118 -12.73 3.69 -12.52
C ASP A 118 -11.33 3.59 -13.10
N LEU A 119 -10.38 4.42 -12.62
CA LEU A 119 -8.99 4.39 -13.04
C LEU A 119 -8.33 3.05 -12.69
N THR A 120 -8.47 2.59 -11.45
CA THR A 120 -7.91 1.31 -10.99
C THR A 120 -8.52 0.15 -11.75
N ARG A 121 -9.85 0.15 -11.93
CA ARG A 121 -10.54 -0.88 -12.72
C ARG A 121 -10.09 -0.89 -14.18
N GLN A 122 -9.98 0.28 -14.82
CA GLN A 122 -9.53 0.38 -16.21
C GLN A 122 -8.08 -0.09 -16.36
N THR A 123 -7.20 0.35 -15.47
CA THR A 123 -5.78 -0.06 -15.47
C THR A 123 -5.65 -1.58 -15.37
N PHE A 124 -6.46 -2.22 -14.51
CA PHE A 124 -6.50 -3.69 -14.42
C PHE A 124 -6.94 -4.35 -15.73
N ILE A 125 -7.99 -3.81 -16.38
CA ILE A 125 -8.49 -4.32 -17.66
C ILE A 125 -7.45 -4.16 -18.76
N ASP A 126 -6.77 -3.02 -18.83
CA ASP A 126 -5.70 -2.75 -19.80
C ASP A 126 -4.57 -3.78 -19.65
N MET A 127 -4.14 -4.06 -18.41
CA MET A 127 -3.15 -5.12 -18.15
C MET A 127 -3.64 -6.51 -18.54
N LEU A 128 -4.92 -6.80 -18.32
CA LEU A 128 -5.53 -8.08 -18.71
C LEU A 128 -5.49 -8.28 -20.24
N LEU A 129 -5.75 -7.21 -20.98
CA LEU A 129 -5.76 -7.20 -22.45
C LEU A 129 -4.34 -7.14 -23.05
N GLY A 130 -3.33 -6.73 -22.28
CA GLY A 130 -1.95 -6.59 -22.74
C GLY A 130 -1.60 -5.19 -23.25
N GLU A 131 -2.45 -4.21 -22.98
CA GLU A 131 -2.29 -2.82 -23.40
C GLU A 131 -1.19 -2.11 -22.61
N ASP A 132 -0.70 -0.98 -23.11
CA ASP A 132 0.22 -0.12 -22.35
C ASP A 132 -0.54 0.62 -21.26
N ILE A 133 -0.06 0.52 -20.02
CA ILE A 133 -0.62 1.28 -18.90
C ILE A 133 -0.03 2.69 -18.88
N ARG A 134 -0.90 3.69 -18.76
CA ARG A 134 -0.47 5.05 -18.45
C ARG A 134 -0.18 5.11 -16.96
N ILE A 135 1.09 5.07 -16.57
CA ILE A 135 1.47 5.32 -15.18
C ILE A 135 1.24 6.81 -14.92
N VAL A 136 0.07 7.14 -14.37
CA VAL A 136 -0.11 8.43 -13.72
C VAL A 136 0.71 8.35 -12.43
N LYS A 137 1.95 8.84 -12.47
CA LYS A 137 2.67 9.15 -11.23
C LYS A 137 1.80 10.13 -10.48
N GLU A 138 1.25 9.69 -9.36
CA GLU A 138 0.60 10.57 -8.40
C GLU A 138 1.70 11.48 -7.86
N GLU A 139 1.90 12.64 -8.52
CA GLU A 139 2.73 13.70 -7.96
C GLU A 139 2.14 14.05 -6.61
N ALA A 140 2.97 13.99 -5.57
CA ALA A 140 2.61 14.39 -4.23
C ALA A 140 1.88 15.73 -4.31
N LYS A 141 0.63 15.75 -3.83
CA LYS A 141 -0.17 16.96 -3.69
C LYS A 141 0.72 18.02 -3.02
N PRO A 142 0.95 19.21 -3.62
CA PRO A 142 1.72 20.23 -2.95
C PRO A 142 1.02 20.58 -1.64
N GLU A 143 1.80 20.67 -0.56
CA GLU A 143 1.33 21.14 0.74
C GLU A 143 0.49 22.41 0.56
N PRO A 144 -0.62 22.56 1.30
CA PRO A 144 -1.39 23.79 1.25
C PRO A 144 -0.47 24.93 1.70
N GLN A 145 -0.06 25.77 0.75
CA GLN A 145 0.66 27.00 1.04
C GLN A 145 -0.18 27.79 2.03
N ALA A 146 0.34 27.95 3.24
CA ALA A 146 -0.20 28.86 4.22
C ALA A 146 -0.35 30.22 3.54
N ARG A 147 -1.58 30.76 3.52
CA ARG A 147 -1.80 32.15 3.13
C ARG A 147 -0.96 33.01 4.08
N ALA A 148 0.12 33.58 3.54
CA ALA A 148 0.79 34.67 4.19
C ALA A 148 -0.19 35.86 4.20
N ASP A 149 -0.53 36.33 5.39
CA ASP A 149 -1.29 37.55 5.58
C ASP A 149 -0.57 38.72 4.86
N SER A 150 -1.29 39.37 3.96
CA SER A 150 -0.86 40.65 3.37
C SER A 150 -0.91 41.73 4.45
N PRO A 151 0.17 42.50 4.67
CA PRO A 151 0.10 43.70 5.49
C PRO A 151 -0.65 44.81 4.75
N GLU A 152 -1.42 45.56 5.52
CA GLU A 152 -2.25 46.71 5.17
C GLU A 152 -1.56 47.68 4.20
N SER A 153 -2.27 48.05 3.12
CA SER A 153 -1.93 49.22 2.30
C SER A 153 -2.44 50.47 3.02
N ARG A 154 -1.50 51.28 3.50
CA ARG A 154 -1.71 52.66 3.91
C ARG A 154 -1.62 53.56 2.67
N ILE A 155 -2.59 54.47 2.56
CA ILE A 155 -2.76 55.59 1.60
C ILE A 155 -3.48 55.21 0.30
#